data_AF-A0A4Q5VFS0-F1
#
_entry.id   AF-A0A4Q5VFS0-F1
#
_cell.length_a   1.000
_cell.length_b   1.000
_cell.length_c   1.000
_cell.angle_alpha   90.00
_cell.angle_beta   90.00
_cell.angle_gamma   90.00
#
_symmetry.space_group_name_H-M   'P 1'
#
loop_
_entity.id
_entity.type
_entity.pdbx_description
1 polymer ?
#
loop_
_entity_poly.entity_id
_entity_poly.type
_entity_poly.pdbx_seq_one_letter_code
_entity_poly.pdbx_strand_id
1 'polypeptide(L)'
;MIYIGKILQFLFGATLFAFASLQFNDPDPIIWVSFYTLCAMVPTLLLFNRFYRPLFWFAILGCTIELIISAPGAHQYFLHRTQEPLMQGMNADKPYIEECREFLGALIAMGLVCLSAFLGKKKLFR
;
A
#
# COMPACT_ATOMS: atom_id res chain seq x y z
N MET A 1 1.51 19.64 18.46
CA MET A 1 2.30 18.98 17.39
C MET A 1 2.59 17.49 17.64
N ILE A 2 2.95 17.05 18.85
CA ILE A 2 3.32 15.64 19.12
C ILE A 2 2.14 14.66 18.88
N TYR A 3 0.92 15.03 19.28
CA TYR A 3 -0.27 14.18 19.14
C TYR A 3 -0.72 14.00 17.69
N ILE A 4 -0.69 15.07 16.88
CA ILE A 4 -1.09 15.04 15.46
C ILE A 4 -0.24 14.04 14.68
N GLY A 5 1.08 14.04 14.90
CA GLY A 5 1.97 13.07 14.24
C GLY A 5 1.62 11.63 14.59
N LYS A 6 1.33 11.33 15.86
CA LYS A 6 0.92 9.98 16.27
C LYS A 6 -0.44 9.59 15.69
N ILE A 7 -1.40 10.51 15.66
CA ILE A 7 -2.72 10.27 15.04
C ILE A 7 -2.55 9.91 13.56
N LEU A 8 -1.72 10.65 12.82
CA LEU A 8 -1.45 10.35 11.41
C LEU A 8 -0.81 8.97 11.22
N GLN A 9 0.19 8.62 12.04
CA GLN A 9 0.80 7.28 11.97
C GLN A 9 -0.22 6.18 12.29
N PHE A 10 -1.12 6.42 13.24
CA PHE A 10 -2.18 5.47 13.57
C PHE A 10 -3.13 5.29 12.40
N LEU A 11 -3.59 6.38 11.80
CA LEU A 11 -4.48 6.33 10.63
C LEU A 11 -3.80 5.61 9.46
N PHE A 12 -2.53 5.90 9.16
CA PHE A 12 -1.81 5.23 8.08
C PHE A 12 -1.66 3.73 8.32
N GLY A 13 -1.25 3.33 9.53
CA GLY A 13 -1.15 1.92 9.90
C GLY A 13 -2.51 1.21 9.85
N ALA A 14 -3.55 1.82 10.41
CA ALA A 14 -4.90 1.28 10.41
C ALA A 14 -5.46 1.09 8.99
N THR A 15 -5.26 2.07 8.10
CA THR A 15 -5.67 1.94 6.69
C THR A 15 -4.95 0.78 6.00
N LEU A 16 -3.65 0.62 6.20
CA LEU A 16 -2.89 -0.49 5.59
C LEU A 16 -3.29 -1.85 6.15
N PHE A 17 -3.59 -1.95 7.44
CA PHE A 17 -4.16 -3.17 8.02
C PHE A 17 -5.57 -3.45 7.51
N ALA A 18 -6.38 -2.42 7.28
CA ALA A 18 -7.68 -2.60 6.65
C ALA A 18 -7.54 -3.16 5.23
N PHE A 19 -6.58 -2.67 4.43
CA PHE A 19 -6.28 -3.23 3.11
C PHE A 19 -5.84 -4.70 3.20
N ALA A 20 -4.93 -5.03 4.13
CA ALA A 20 -4.55 -6.42 4.37
C ALA A 20 -5.76 -7.31 4.70
N SER A 21 -6.69 -6.80 5.53
CA SER A 21 -7.89 -7.54 5.92
C SER A 21 -8.85 -7.77 4.75
N LEU A 22 -8.96 -6.81 3.83
CA LEU A 22 -9.80 -6.97 2.64
C LEU A 22 -9.28 -8.07 1.71
N GLN A 23 -7.97 -8.35 1.75
CA GLN A 23 -7.39 -9.32 0.83
C GLN A 23 -7.61 -10.79 1.18
N PHE A 24 -8.24 -11.11 2.30
CA PHE A 24 -8.69 -12.48 2.56
C PHE A 24 -9.74 -12.98 1.55
N ASN A 25 -10.34 -12.07 0.77
CA ASN A 25 -11.32 -12.40 -0.27
C ASN A 25 -10.70 -12.64 -1.65
N ASP A 26 -9.38 -12.50 -1.79
CA ASP A 26 -8.65 -12.63 -3.05
C ASP A 26 -8.20 -14.09 -3.25
N PRO A 27 -8.08 -14.59 -4.50
CA PRO A 27 -7.44 -15.87 -4.81
C PRO A 27 -6.09 -16.13 -4.13
N ASP A 28 -5.25 -15.10 -3.97
CA ASP A 28 -3.88 -15.22 -3.44
C ASP A 28 -3.66 -14.45 -2.13
N PRO A 29 -4.41 -14.76 -1.06
CA PRO A 29 -4.52 -13.91 0.13
C PRO A 29 -3.19 -13.82 0.90
N ILE A 30 -2.39 -14.89 0.90
CA ILE A 30 -1.13 -14.95 1.68
C ILE A 30 -0.15 -13.86 1.22
N ILE A 31 0.00 -13.68 -0.09
CA ILE A 31 0.97 -12.75 -0.66
C ILE A 31 0.58 -11.32 -0.31
N TRP A 32 -0.67 -10.96 -0.57
CA TRP A 32 -1.19 -9.61 -0.38
C TRP A 32 -1.37 -9.21 1.09
N VAL A 33 -1.89 -10.11 1.94
CA VAL A 33 -1.94 -9.87 3.39
C VAL A 33 -0.54 -9.61 3.93
N SER A 34 0.46 -10.40 3.50
CA SER A 34 1.85 -10.22 3.90
C SER A 34 2.42 -8.89 3.39
N PHE A 35 2.15 -8.54 2.14
CA PHE A 35 2.56 -7.29 1.52
C PHE A 35 2.04 -6.05 2.27
N TYR A 36 0.73 -5.97 2.49
CA TYR A 36 0.12 -4.84 3.18
C TYR A 36 0.51 -4.81 4.66
N THR A 37 0.67 -5.97 5.30
CA THR A 37 1.17 -6.05 6.69
C THR A 37 2.59 -5.49 6.79
N LEU A 38 3.50 -5.89 5.89
CA LEU A 38 4.86 -5.35 5.82
C LEU A 38 4.85 -3.81 5.71
N CYS A 39 4.00 -3.27 4.84
CA CYS A 39 3.82 -1.83 4.69
C CYS A 39 3.28 -1.18 5.98
N ALA A 40 2.26 -1.79 6.61
CA ALA A 40 1.63 -1.29 7.84
C ALA A 40 2.59 -1.25 9.04
N MET A 41 3.62 -2.11 9.07
CA MET A 41 4.60 -2.12 10.16
C MET A 41 5.41 -0.82 10.23
N VAL A 42 5.64 -0.12 9.12
CA VAL A 42 6.41 1.14 9.11
C VAL A 42 5.74 2.25 9.95
N PRO A 43 4.51 2.69 9.64
CA PRO A 43 3.81 3.68 10.48
C PRO A 43 3.52 3.15 11.89
N THR A 44 3.25 1.86 12.04
CA THR A 44 2.97 1.25 13.34
C THR A 44 4.17 1.35 14.28
N LEU A 45 5.39 1.03 13.82
CA LEU A 45 6.58 1.15 14.65
C LEU A 45 6.91 2.61 14.97
N LEU A 46 6.60 3.54 14.06
CA LEU A 46 6.75 4.97 14.28
C LEU A 46 5.79 5.53 15.35
N LEU A 47 4.65 4.88 15.63
CA LEU A 47 3.80 5.22 16.79
C LEU A 47 4.57 5.08 18.12
N PHE A 48 5.42 4.07 18.19
CA PHE A 48 6.30 3.76 19.33
C PHE A 48 7.65 4.47 19.23
N ASN A 49 7.78 5.45 18.32
CA ASN A 49 9.03 6.16 18.00
C ASN A 49 10.20 5.23 17.58
N ARG A 50 9.91 4.09 16.95
CA ARG A 50 10.93 3.18 16.40
C ARG A 50 10.94 3.26 14.88
N PHE A 51 12.13 3.36 14.28
CA PHE A 51 12.29 3.36 12.83
C PHE A 51 13.38 2.37 12.40
N TYR A 52 12.97 1.31 11.71
CA TYR A 52 13.87 0.30 11.18
C TYR A 52 14.10 0.56 9.69
N ARG A 53 15.29 1.06 9.34
CA ARG A 53 15.66 1.38 7.95
C ARG A 53 15.50 0.18 7.01
N PRO A 54 15.89 -1.06 7.38
CA PRO A 54 15.71 -2.22 6.52
C PRO A 54 14.23 -2.48 6.20
N LEU A 55 13.35 -2.43 7.22
CA LEU A 55 11.91 -2.62 7.04
C LEU A 55 11.31 -1.59 6.06
N PHE A 56 11.69 -0.32 6.20
CA PHE A 56 11.27 0.73 5.27
C PHE A 56 11.69 0.40 3.83
N TRP A 57 12.95 0.01 3.62
CA TRP A 57 13.42 -0.32 2.28
C TRP A 57 12.79 -1.60 1.72
N PHE A 58 12.48 -2.59 2.55
CA PHE A 58 11.72 -3.76 2.11
C PHE A 58 10.30 -3.40 1.67
N ALA A 59 9.60 -2.53 2.42
CA ALA A 59 8.28 -2.05 2.02
C ALA A 59 8.33 -1.27 0.70
N ILE A 60 9.33 -0.38 0.54
CA ILE A 60 9.54 0.36 -0.72
C ILE A 60 9.87 -0.56 -1.89
N LEU A 61 10.73 -1.56 -1.67
CA LEU A 61 11.11 -2.51 -2.71
C LEU A 61 9.88 -3.32 -3.15
N GLY A 62 9.10 -3.84 -2.20
CA GLY A 62 7.86 -4.55 -2.50
C GLY A 62 6.90 -3.69 -3.29
N CYS A 63 6.65 -2.45 -2.86
CA CYS A 63 5.76 -1.54 -3.59
C CYS A 63 6.27 -1.23 -4.99
N THR A 64 7.59 -1.02 -5.14
CA THR A 64 8.20 -0.72 -6.45
C THR A 64 8.06 -1.90 -7.41
N ILE A 65 8.33 -3.12 -6.93
CA ILE A 65 8.17 -4.35 -7.74
C ILE A 65 6.73 -4.46 -8.19
N GLU A 66 5.78 -4.31 -7.26
CA GLU A 66 4.36 -4.42 -7.56
C GLU A 66 3.90 -3.39 -8.59
N LEU A 67 4.30 -2.12 -8.41
CA LEU A 67 3.99 -1.05 -9.37
C LEU A 67 4.55 -1.34 -10.77
N ILE A 68 5.72 -1.96 -10.88
CA ILE A 68 6.31 -2.31 -12.18
C ILE A 68 5.54 -3.44 -12.84
N ILE A 69 5.17 -4.47 -12.08
CA ILE A 69 4.45 -5.65 -12.58
C ILE A 69 3.05 -5.27 -13.06
N SER A 70 2.33 -4.47 -12.27
CA SER A 70 0.93 -4.10 -12.52
C SER A 70 0.75 -2.86 -13.43
N ALA A 71 1.82 -2.14 -13.74
CA ALA A 71 1.78 -0.95 -14.60
C ALA A 71 1.16 -1.18 -16.00
N PRO A 72 1.48 -2.28 -16.73
CA PRO A 72 0.88 -2.54 -18.04
C PRO A 72 -0.65 -2.67 -17.98
N GLY A 73 -1.18 -3.39 -16.99
CA GLY A 73 -2.61 -3.53 -16.76
C GLY A 73 -3.28 -2.23 -16.33
N ALA A 74 -2.65 -1.46 -15.44
CA ALA A 74 -3.13 -0.14 -15.07
C ALA A 74 -3.23 0.80 -16.30
N HIS A 75 -2.25 0.75 -17.20
CA HIS A 75 -2.27 1.50 -18.44
C HIS A 75 -3.37 1.01 -19.40
N GLN A 76 -3.52 -0.31 -19.57
CA GLN A 76 -4.59 -0.93 -20.34
C GLN A 76 -5.97 -0.52 -19.83
N TYR A 77 -6.19 -0.57 -18.51
CA TYR A 77 -7.43 -0.13 -17.87
C TYR A 77 -7.69 1.35 -18.13
N PHE A 78 -6.67 2.20 -18.02
CA PHE A 78 -6.82 3.64 -18.24
C PHE A 78 -7.38 3.98 -19.62
N LEU A 79 -7.05 3.17 -20.65
CA LEU A 79 -7.58 3.32 -22.00
C LEU A 79 -9.07 2.90 -22.12
N HIS A 80 -9.53 1.98 -21.27
CA HIS A 80 -10.89 1.41 -21.28
C HIS A 80 -11.78 1.91 -20.13
N ARG A 81 -11.29 2.87 -19.32
CA ARG A 81 -11.92 3.31 -18.06
C ARG A 81 -13.34 3.89 -18.19
N THR A 82 -13.76 4.26 -19.40
CA THR A 82 -15.11 4.78 -19.68
C THR A 82 -16.12 3.66 -19.99
N GLN A 83 -15.63 2.45 -20.28
CA GLN A 83 -16.44 1.30 -20.69
C GLN A 83 -16.59 0.31 -19.53
N GLU A 84 -15.56 0.18 -18.70
CA GLU A 84 -15.48 -0.81 -17.64
C GLU A 84 -15.37 -0.13 -16.27
N PRO A 85 -16.24 -0.46 -15.30
CA PRO A 85 -16.07 0.02 -13.93
C PRO A 85 -14.92 -0.71 -13.23
N LEU A 86 -14.12 0.03 -12.44
CA LEU A 86 -12.97 -0.53 -11.70
C LEU A 86 -13.40 -1.49 -10.59
N MET A 87 -14.55 -1.21 -9.96
CA MET A 87 -15.07 -1.96 -8.81
C MET A 87 -15.97 -3.13 -9.22
N GLN A 88 -15.77 -3.69 -10.41
CA GLN A 88 -16.48 -4.88 -10.85
C GLN A 88 -15.90 -6.15 -10.22
N GLY A 89 -16.66 -7.23 -10.27
CA GLY A 89 -16.18 -8.55 -9.85
C GLY A 89 -15.04 -9.03 -10.74
N MET A 90 -14.23 -9.94 -10.19
CA MET A 90 -13.09 -10.54 -10.88
C MET A 90 -13.53 -11.21 -12.19
N ASN A 91 -12.86 -10.91 -13.29
CA ASN A 91 -13.17 -11.46 -14.61
C ASN A 91 -11.89 -11.90 -15.31
N ALA A 92 -11.79 -13.20 -15.62
CA ALA A 92 -10.64 -13.79 -16.28
C ALA A 92 -10.38 -13.23 -17.69
N ASP A 93 -11.42 -12.73 -18.36
CA ASP A 93 -11.30 -12.13 -19.69
C ASP A 93 -10.72 -10.69 -19.64
N LYS A 94 -10.67 -10.08 -18.46
CA LYS A 94 -10.24 -8.68 -18.25
C LYS A 94 -9.24 -8.57 -17.08
N PRO A 95 -8.08 -9.25 -17.14
CA PRO A 95 -7.11 -9.28 -16.05
C PRO A 95 -6.54 -7.88 -15.72
N TYR A 96 -6.48 -6.99 -16.72
CA TYR A 96 -5.99 -5.62 -16.58
C TYR A 96 -6.78 -4.78 -15.56
N ILE A 97 -8.02 -5.16 -15.24
CA ILE A 97 -8.82 -4.49 -14.20
C ILE A 97 -8.24 -4.79 -12.82
N GLU A 98 -7.91 -6.06 -12.56
CA GLU A 98 -7.30 -6.47 -11.30
C GLU A 98 -5.90 -5.86 -11.18
N GLU A 99 -5.08 -5.97 -12.23
CA GLU A 99 -3.77 -5.34 -12.26
C GLU A 99 -3.86 -3.82 -12.00
N CYS A 100 -4.89 -3.14 -12.51
CA CYS A 100 -5.09 -1.72 -12.18
C CYS A 100 -5.41 -1.48 -10.69
N ARG A 101 -6.21 -2.35 -10.06
CA ARG A 101 -6.52 -2.28 -8.63
C ARG A 101 -5.27 -2.54 -7.78
N GLU A 102 -4.49 -3.56 -8.13
CA GLU A 102 -3.21 -3.90 -7.51
C GLU A 102 -2.23 -2.73 -7.61
N PHE A 103 -2.09 -2.13 -8.80
CA PHE A 103 -1.25 -0.96 -9.04
C PHE A 103 -1.64 0.22 -8.13
N LEU A 104 -2.94 0.55 -8.09
CA LEU A 104 -3.44 1.66 -7.25
C LEU A 104 -3.26 1.35 -5.77
N GLY A 105 -3.49 0.10 -5.36
CA GLY A 105 -3.26 -0.36 -4.01
C GLY A 105 -1.80 -0.21 -3.57
N ALA A 106 -0.86 -0.65 -4.41
CA ALA A 106 0.58 -0.49 -4.18
C ALA A 106 1.02 0.98 -4.19
N LEU A 107 0.45 1.81 -5.07
CA LEU A 107 0.75 3.24 -5.14
C LEU A 107 0.34 3.95 -3.85
N ILE A 108 -0.87 3.66 -3.35
CA ILE A 108 -1.37 4.21 -2.08
C ILE A 108 -0.49 3.72 -0.93
N ALA A 109 -0.16 2.43 -0.89
CA ALA A 109 0.70 1.87 0.15
C ALA A 109 2.08 2.54 0.19
N MET A 110 2.72 2.71 -0.97
CA MET A 110 4.00 3.39 -1.11
C MET A 110 3.91 4.85 -0.63
N GLY A 111 2.84 5.55 -1.02
CA GLY A 111 2.57 6.92 -0.56
C GLY A 111 2.48 7.03 0.96
N LEU A 112 1.70 6.15 1.59
CA LEU A 112 1.54 6.11 3.05
C LEU A 112 2.86 5.77 3.76
N VAL A 113 3.63 4.81 3.25
CA VAL A 113 4.94 4.43 3.81
C VAL A 113 5.95 5.59 3.71
N CYS A 114 6.04 6.24 2.55
CA CYS A 114 6.91 7.40 2.33
C CYS A 114 6.53 8.59 3.22
N LEU A 115 5.24 8.94 3.26
CA LEU A 115 4.74 10.03 4.11
C LEU A 115 4.97 9.72 5.59
N SER A 116 4.72 8.48 6.01
CA SER A 116 4.99 8.00 7.36
C SER A 116 6.46 8.22 7.73
N ALA A 117 7.40 7.76 6.89
CA ALA A 117 8.83 7.92 7.11
C ALA A 117 9.27 9.39 7.13
N PHE A 118 8.71 10.23 6.24
CA PHE A 118 9.01 11.67 6.22
C PHE A 118 8.56 12.37 7.51
N LEU A 119 7.34 12.09 7.98
CA LEU A 119 6.81 12.63 9.23
C LEU A 119 7.54 12.09 10.47
N GLY A 120 7.98 10.83 10.42
CA GLY A 120 8.74 10.17 11.49
C GLY A 120 10.18 10.67 11.64
N LYS A 121 10.91 10.87 10.53
CA LYS A 121 12.31 11.34 10.53
C LYS A 121 12.49 12.71 11.17
N LYS A 122 11.52 13.64 10.98
CA LYS A 122 11.54 14.96 11.66
C LYS A 122 11.61 14.88 13.18
N LYS A 123 11.26 13.72 13.75
CA LYS A 123 11.16 13.47 15.19
C LYS A 123 12.29 12.60 15.74
N LEU A 124 13.01 11.86 14.87
CA LEU A 124 14.10 10.97 15.27
C LEU A 124 15.49 11.66 15.22
N PHE A 125 15.61 12.75 14.44
CA PHE A 125 16.84 13.55 14.29
C PHE A 125 16.72 14.95 14.93
N ARG A 126 15.75 15.14 15.82
CA ARG A 126 15.70 16.22 16.82
C ARG A 126 16.02 15.60 18.16
#